data_AF-A0A7X3UDV7-F1
#
_entry.id   AF-A0A7X3UDV7-F1
#
_cell.length_a   1.000
_cell.length_b   1.000
_cell.length_c   1.000
_cell.angle_alpha   90.00
_cell.angle_beta   90.00
_cell.angle_gamma   90.00
#
_symmetry.space_group_name_H-M   'P 1'
#
loop_
_entity.id
_entity.type
_entity.pdbx_description
1 polymer ?
#
loop_
_entity_poly.entity_id
_entity_poly.type
_entity_poly.pdbx_seq_one_letter_code
_entity_poly.pdbx_strand_id
1 'polypeptide(L)'
;MRVSIIGQAAFGEAVFKRLIDEGVEVIAASAPEPREGGRPDPLWVAAQEAGLAPIDTAALKGEEGLAAWRDAGAELGVMAFVTEMLPANALTAPE
;
A
#
# COMPACT_ATOMS: atom_id res chain seq x y z
N MET A 1 -9.61 -2.31 13.78
CA MET A 1 -9.66 -1.33 12.70
C MET A 1 -8.57 -1.71 11.73
N ARG A 2 -8.97 -2.12 10.54
CA ARG A 2 -8.10 -2.63 9.49
C ARG A 2 -7.64 -1.47 8.63
N VAL A 3 -6.34 -1.32 8.46
CA VAL A 3 -5.74 -0.20 7.75
C VAL A 3 -5.10 -0.68 6.47
N SER A 4 -5.22 0.11 5.40
CA SER A 4 -4.40 -0.02 4.22
C SER A 4 -3.45 1.17 4.09
N ILE A 5 -2.30 0.96 3.45
CA ILE A 5 -1.33 2.03 3.21
C ILE A 5 -0.96 2.13 1.73
N ILE A 6 -1.01 3.33 1.17
CA ILE A 6 -0.45 3.66 -0.14
C ILE A 6 0.75 4.57 0.13
N GLY A 7 1.93 4.19 -0.33
CA GLY A 7 3.14 4.97 -0.09
C GLY A 7 4.33 4.48 -0.88
N GLN A 8 5.49 5.05 -0.61
CA GLN A 8 6.75 4.59 -1.20
C GLN A 8 7.95 5.12 -0.43
N ALA A 9 9.15 4.69 -0.86
CA ALA A 9 10.45 5.10 -0.33
C ALA A 9 10.59 4.83 1.17
N ALA A 10 11.66 5.36 1.76
CA ALA A 10 11.95 5.21 3.18
C ALA A 10 10.86 5.81 4.09
N PHE A 11 10.13 6.83 3.61
CA PHE A 11 9.05 7.43 4.40
C PHE A 11 7.83 6.51 4.50
N GLY A 12 7.37 5.94 3.38
CA GLY A 12 6.26 4.98 3.37
C GLY A 12 6.58 3.75 4.22
N GLU A 13 7.79 3.22 4.11
CA GLU A 13 8.30 2.14 4.96
C GLU A 13 8.25 2.50 6.45
N ALA A 14 8.77 3.68 6.83
CA ALA A 14 8.80 4.10 8.23
C ALA A 14 7.41 4.23 8.83
N VAL A 15 6.44 4.75 8.07
CA VAL A 15 5.03 4.82 8.50
C VAL A 15 4.46 3.42 8.65
N PHE A 16 4.65 2.55 7.67
CA PHE A 16 4.15 1.16 7.71
C PHE A 16 4.70 0.39 8.92
N LYS A 17 6.02 0.43 9.13
CA LYS A 17 6.66 -0.22 10.29
C LYS A 17 6.13 0.33 11.60
N ARG A 18 5.96 1.65 11.69
CA ARG A 18 5.41 2.27 12.90
C ARG A 18 3.97 1.83 13.19
N LEU A 19 3.12 1.72 12.16
CA LEU A 19 1.75 1.23 12.31
C LEU A 19 1.74 -0.20 12.87
N ILE A 20 2.56 -1.10 12.31
CA ILE A 20 2.68 -2.48 12.80
C ILE A 20 3.23 -2.51 14.23
N ASP A 21 4.28 -1.76 14.53
CA ASP A 21 4.88 -1.70 15.87
C ASP A 21 3.91 -1.19 16.95
N GLU A 22 2.95 -0.33 16.57
CA GLU A 22 1.88 0.15 17.44
C GLU A 22 0.69 -0.83 17.56
N GLY A 23 0.76 -1.98 16.89
CA GLY A 23 -0.29 -2.99 16.90
C GLY A 23 -1.48 -2.67 15.99
N VAL A 24 -1.30 -1.76 15.02
CA VAL A 24 -2.31 -1.49 14.00
C VAL A 24 -2.37 -2.67 13.03
N GLU A 25 -3.59 -3.13 12.75
CA GLU A 25 -3.85 -4.21 11.80
C GLU A 25 -3.74 -3.69 10.36
N VAL A 26 -2.53 -3.68 9.80
CA VAL A 26 -2.31 -3.32 8.39
C VAL A 26 -2.57 -4.53 7.51
N ILE A 27 -3.62 -4.47 6.70
CA ILE A 27 -4.10 -5.61 5.89
C ILE A 27 -3.76 -5.50 4.40
N ALA A 28 -3.38 -4.32 3.94
CA ALA A 28 -2.99 -4.09 2.55
C ALA A 28 -1.94 -2.98 2.45
N ALA A 29 -0.99 -3.16 1.53
CA ALA A 29 0.01 -2.17 1.21
C ALA A 29 0.08 -1.98 -0.31
N SER A 30 0.22 -0.74 -0.75
CA SER A 30 0.53 -0.39 -2.13
C SER A 30 1.78 0.44 -2.18
N ALA A 31 2.71 0.01 -3.03
CA ALA A 31 3.98 0.66 -3.29
C ALA A 31 4.39 0.40 -4.75
N PRO A 32 5.34 1.16 -5.33
CA PRO A 32 5.85 0.88 -6.66
C PRO A 32 6.43 -0.53 -6.76
N GLU A 33 5.98 -1.30 -7.75
CA GLU A 33 6.52 -2.64 -8.00
C GLU A 33 8.00 -2.58 -8.39
N PRO A 34 8.85 -3.49 -7.84
CA PRO A 34 10.25 -3.60 -8.23
C PRO A 34 10.40 -3.86 -9.72
N ARG A 35 11.18 -3.03 -10.40
CA ARG A 35 11.56 -3.25 -11.80
C ARG A 35 12.83 -4.09 -11.89
N GLU A 36 12.97 -4.86 -12.95
CA GLU A 36 14.16 -5.66 -13.22
C GLU A 36 15.42 -4.79 -13.19
N GLY A 37 16.42 -5.19 -12.38
CA GLY A 37 17.67 -4.44 -12.19
C GLY A 37 17.55 -3.16 -11.34
N GLY A 38 16.35 -2.79 -10.88
CA GLY A 38 16.11 -1.66 -9.99
C GLY A 38 16.26 -2.04 -8.51
N ARG A 39 16.56 -1.03 -7.67
CA ARG A 39 16.41 -1.20 -6.22
C ARG A 39 14.91 -1.29 -5.90
N PRO A 40 14.45 -2.34 -5.19
CA PRO A 40 13.03 -2.45 -4.81
C PRO A 40 12.64 -1.33 -3.85
N ASP A 41 11.37 -0.92 -3.90
CA ASP A 41 10.86 0.08 -2.98
C ASP A 41 10.91 -0.45 -1.53
N PRO A 42 11.40 0.35 -0.55
CA PRO A 42 11.48 -0.11 0.83
C PRO A 42 10.12 -0.49 1.45
N LEU A 43 9.03 0.20 1.09
CA LEU A 43 7.69 -0.16 1.56
C LEU A 43 7.25 -1.49 0.96
N TRP A 44 7.54 -1.72 -0.32
CA TRP A 44 7.23 -2.98 -1.00
C TRP A 44 7.90 -4.16 -0.28
N VAL A 45 9.19 -4.04 0.01
CA VAL A 45 9.95 -5.09 0.72
C VAL A 45 9.40 -5.29 2.13
N ALA A 46 9.19 -4.22 2.89
CA ALA A 46 8.67 -4.32 4.26
C ALA A 46 7.27 -4.97 4.30
N ALA A 47 6.40 -4.67 3.33
CA ALA A 47 5.09 -5.31 3.22
C ALA A 47 5.21 -6.82 2.98
N GLN A 48 6.11 -7.26 2.09
CA GLN A 48 6.38 -8.69 1.87
C GLN A 48 6.94 -9.37 3.11
N GLU A 49 7.87 -8.73 3.82
CA GLU A 49 8.45 -9.24 5.07
C GLU A 49 7.38 -9.39 6.18
N ALA A 50 6.36 -8.54 6.17
CA ALA A 50 5.20 -8.63 7.05
C ALA A 50 4.15 -9.67 6.59
N GLY A 51 4.40 -10.39 5.49
CA GLY A 51 3.49 -11.42 4.96
C GLY A 51 2.35 -10.87 4.09
N LEU A 52 2.38 -9.60 3.69
CA LEU A 52 1.41 -9.01 2.77
C LEU A 52 1.83 -9.23 1.32
N ALA A 53 0.85 -9.26 0.43
CA ALA A 53 1.06 -9.18 -1.01
C ALA A 53 0.85 -7.72 -1.47
N PRO A 54 1.92 -6.90 -1.60
CA PRO A 54 1.76 -5.50 -2.00
C PRO A 54 1.24 -5.40 -3.44
N ILE A 55 0.44 -4.36 -3.69
CA ILE A 55 -0.14 -4.05 -5.00
C ILE A 55 0.59 -2.86 -5.61
N ASP A 56 0.99 -2.96 -6.87
CA ASP A 56 1.61 -1.82 -7.57
C ASP A 56 0.70 -0.59 -7.53
N THR A 57 1.24 0.56 -7.11
CA THR A 57 0.46 1.79 -7.03
C THR A 57 -0.11 2.21 -8.38
N ALA A 58 0.59 1.92 -9.49
CA ALA A 58 0.05 2.19 -10.82
C ALA A 58 -1.15 1.29 -11.18
N ALA A 59 -1.20 0.06 -10.64
CA ALA A 59 -2.29 -0.88 -10.88
C ALA A 59 -3.63 -0.44 -10.26
N LEU A 60 -3.60 0.41 -9.22
CA LEU A 60 -4.80 0.99 -8.60
C LEU A 60 -5.60 1.92 -9.55
N LYS A 61 -5.04 2.28 -10.71
CA LYS A 61 -5.75 3.00 -11.78
C LYS A 61 -6.63 2.07 -12.61
N GLY A 62 -6.34 0.77 -12.62
CA GLY A 62 -7.08 -0.25 -13.34
C GLY A 62 -8.11 -0.94 -12.45
N GLU A 63 -9.09 -1.58 -13.08
CA GLU A 63 -10.19 -2.27 -12.39
C GLU A 63 -9.68 -3.44 -11.53
N GLU A 64 -8.70 -4.21 -12.04
CA GLU A 64 -8.15 -5.37 -11.35
C GLU A 64 -7.42 -5.00 -10.05
N GLY A 65 -6.51 -4.02 -10.12
CA GLY A 65 -5.79 -3.54 -8.93
C GLY A 65 -6.73 -2.89 -7.92
N LEU A 66 -7.74 -2.16 -8.38
CA LEU A 66 -8.75 -1.57 -7.51
C LEU A 66 -9.64 -2.62 -6.85
N ALA A 67 -10.01 -3.69 -7.57
CA ALA A 67 -10.78 -4.80 -7.01
C ALA A 67 -9.99 -5.47 -5.89
N ALA A 68 -8.72 -5.82 -6.13
CA ALA A 68 -7.86 -6.39 -5.09
C ALA A 68 -7.70 -5.45 -3.87
N TRP A 69 -7.57 -4.14 -4.11
CA TRP A 69 -7.47 -3.13 -3.06
C TRP A 69 -8.73 -3.02 -2.21
N ARG A 70 -9.91 -3.08 -2.83
CA ARG A 70 -11.20 -3.09 -2.15
C ARG A 70 -11.46 -4.40 -1.41
N ASP A 71 -11.14 -5.52 -2.04
CA ASP A 71 -11.39 -6.86 -1.50
C ASP A 71 -10.52 -7.17 -0.28
N ALA A 72 -9.41 -6.45 -0.10
CA ALA A 72 -8.67 -6.45 1.16
C ALA A 72 -9.55 -6.06 2.36
N GLY A 73 -10.52 -5.15 2.15
CA GLY A 73 -11.50 -4.75 3.15
C GLY A 73 -10.93 -3.85 4.24
N ALA A 74 -10.09 -2.87 3.88
CA ALA A 74 -9.62 -1.87 4.84
C ALA A 74 -10.74 -0.89 5.23
N GLU A 75 -10.68 -0.40 6.47
CA GLU A 75 -11.60 0.61 7.02
C GLU A 75 -11.00 2.02 6.94
N LEU A 76 -9.68 2.12 6.78
CA LEU A 76 -8.96 3.39 6.66
C LEU A 76 -7.79 3.25 5.68
N GLY A 77 -7.70 4.19 4.74
CA GLY A 77 -6.55 4.33 3.84
C GLY A 77 -5.57 5.40 4.31
N VAL A 78 -4.33 5.00 4.59
CA VAL A 78 -3.21 5.90 4.90
C VAL A 78 -2.45 6.22 3.62
N MET A 79 -2.25 7.51 3.34
CA MET A 79 -1.41 7.95 2.22
C MET A 79 -0.08 8.50 2.76
N ALA A 80 1.02 7.78 2.51
CA ALA A 80 2.34 8.09 3.04
C ALA A 80 3.37 8.26 1.91
N PHE A 81 3.52 9.50 1.43
CA PHE A 81 4.40 9.86 0.31
C PHE A 81 3.98 9.21 -1.03
N VAL A 82 2.78 9.53 -1.49
CA VAL A 82 2.23 9.06 -2.77
C VAL A 82 2.57 10.05 -3.88
N THR A 83 3.18 9.58 -4.98
CA THR A 83 3.51 10.42 -6.15
C THR A 83 2.62 10.15 -7.35
N GLU A 84 2.00 8.97 -7.41
CA GLU A 84 1.06 8.61 -8.46
C GLU A 84 -0.26 9.37 -8.31
N MET A 85 -0.80 9.89 -9.42
CA MET A 85 -2.16 10.42 -9.44
C MET A 85 -3.16 9.27 -9.47
N LEU A 86 -3.85 9.06 -8.36
CA LEU A 86 -4.83 7.99 -8.22
C LEU A 86 -6.26 8.49 -8.50
N PRO A 87 -7.11 7.63 -9.08
CA PRO A 87 -8.53 7.95 -9.24
C PRO A 87 -9.22 8.01 -7.86
N ALA A 88 -10.29 8.80 -7.76
CA ALA A 88 -10.99 9.03 -6.49
C ALA A 88 -11.50 7.73 -5.84
N ASN A 89 -11.90 6.76 -6.65
CA ASN A 89 -12.36 5.45 -6.18
C ASN A 89 -11.28 4.63 -5.44
N ALA A 90 -9.98 4.84 -5.71
CA ALA A 90 -8.91 4.21 -4.94
C ALA A 90 -8.82 4.77 -3.51
N LEU A 91 -9.20 6.04 -3.33
CA LEU A 91 -9.20 6.74 -2.04
C LEU A 91 -10.43 6.40 -1.20
N THR A 92 -11.57 6.16 -1.86
CA THR A 92 -12.84 5.82 -1.21
C THR A 92 -13.10 4.31 -1.15
N ALA A 93 -12.12 3.48 -1.56
CA ALA A 93 -12.26 2.02 -1.49
C ALA A 93 -12.28 1.47 -0.06
N PRO A 94 -11.53 2.03 0.91
CA PRO A 94 -11.71 1.67 2.31
C PRO A 94 -13.08 2.14 2.84
N GLU A 95 -13.81 1.26 3.54
CA GLU A 95 -15.16 1.52 4.10
C GLU A 95 -15.23 1.35 5.62
#